data_AF-A0A7W1J4S2-F1
#
_entry.id   AF-A0A7W1J4S2-F1
#
_cell.length_a   1.000
_cell.length_b   1.000
_cell.length_c   1.000
_cell.angle_alpha   90.00
_cell.angle_beta   90.00
_cell.angle_gamma   90.00
#
_symmetry.space_group_name_H-M   'P 1'
#
loop_
_entity.id
_entity.type
_entity.pdbx_description
1 polymer ?
#
loop_
_entity_poly.entity_id
_entity_poly.type
_entity_poly.pdbx_seq_one_letter_code
_entity_poly.pdbx_strand_id
1 'polypeptide(L)'
;MGEHHTSAIERMLHRIEEYLEDWRKRDSALQAEADASRSRLWAETAERERLLAEAVGAEEARRESIEELTMQHRVVFVLHREEVVGTLEDFALQGDRLVSVVPRRGGETISEGLKGSWLVFESSE
;
A
#
# COMPACT_ATOMS: atom_id res chain seq x y z
N MET A 1 -46.86 -13.54 61.09
CA MET A 1 -46.96 -12.92 59.75
C MET A 1 -45.59 -12.59 59.12
N GLY A 2 -44.44 -12.89 59.75
CA GLY A 2 -43.11 -12.56 59.20
C GLY A 2 -42.45 -13.63 58.32
N GLU A 3 -42.72 -14.92 58.57
CA GLU A 3 -42.01 -16.03 57.94
C GLU A 3 -42.33 -16.21 56.44
N HIS A 4 -43.59 -15.97 56.03
CA HIS A 4 -43.98 -16.05 54.63
C HIS A 4 -43.35 -14.94 53.76
N HIS A 5 -43.03 -13.78 54.35
CA HIS A 5 -42.43 -12.67 53.62
C HIS A 5 -40.93 -12.90 53.40
N THR A 6 -40.22 -13.42 54.41
CA THR A 6 -38.80 -13.82 54.30
C THR A 6 -38.61 -14.90 53.23
N SER A 7 -39.46 -15.94 53.20
CA SER A 7 -39.41 -17.01 52.20
C SER A 7 -39.74 -16.56 50.76
N ALA A 8 -40.54 -15.51 50.60
CA ALA A 8 -40.82 -14.93 49.28
C ALA A 8 -39.63 -14.13 48.74
N ILE A 9 -38.94 -13.41 49.62
CA ILE A 9 -37.73 -12.63 49.29
C ILE A 9 -36.58 -13.58 48.93
N GLU A 10 -36.36 -14.65 49.69
CA GLU A 10 -35.32 -15.65 49.39
C GLU A 10 -35.49 -16.30 48.02
N ARG A 11 -36.72 -16.69 47.65
CA ARG A 11 -37.01 -17.23 46.31
C ARG A 11 -36.76 -16.22 45.20
N MET A 12 -37.01 -14.94 45.46
CA MET A 12 -36.76 -13.87 44.50
C MET A 12 -35.25 -13.64 44.33
N LEU A 13 -34.49 -13.62 45.42
CA LEU A 13 -33.03 -13.49 45.40
C LEU A 13 -32.39 -14.66 44.64
N HIS A 14 -32.83 -15.89 44.92
CA HIS A 14 -32.32 -17.07 44.22
C HIS A 14 -32.54 -16.99 42.70
N ARG A 15 -33.73 -16.53 42.28
CA ARG A 15 -34.03 -16.34 40.86
C ARG A 15 -33.20 -15.23 40.20
N ILE A 16 -32.87 -14.18 40.96
CA ILE A 16 -31.97 -13.11 40.49
C ILE A 16 -30.54 -13.63 40.37
N GLU A 17 -30.08 -14.45 41.31
CA GLU A 17 -28.76 -15.09 41.27
C GLU A 17 -28.62 -16.02 40.05
N GLU A 18 -29.60 -16.88 39.81
CA GLU A 18 -29.63 -17.73 38.60
C GLU A 18 -29.56 -16.90 37.32
N TYR A 19 -30.36 -15.82 37.24
CA TYR A 19 -30.35 -14.94 36.08
C TYR A 19 -29.01 -14.23 35.88
N LEU A 20 -28.37 -13.80 36.97
CA LEU A 20 -27.05 -13.17 36.92
C LEU A 20 -25.95 -14.15 36.51
N GLU A 21 -26.04 -15.41 36.93
CA GLU A 21 -25.08 -16.44 36.55
C GLU A 21 -25.24 -16.80 35.07
N ASP A 22 -26.47 -16.95 34.61
CA ASP A 22 -26.80 -17.15 33.20
C ASP A 22 -26.33 -15.99 32.33
N TRP A 23 -26.54 -14.75 32.78
CA TRP A 23 -26.07 -13.58 32.08
C TRP A 23 -24.54 -13.56 31.99
N ARG A 24 -23.83 -13.84 33.09
CA ARG A 24 -22.36 -13.93 33.10
C ARG A 24 -21.82 -15.01 32.16
N LYS A 25 -22.49 -16.18 32.09
CA LYS A 25 -22.11 -17.25 31.15
C LYS A 25 -22.24 -16.81 29.70
N ARG A 26 -23.34 -16.12 29.35
CA ARG A 26 -23.56 -15.59 28.00
C ARG A 26 -22.56 -14.49 27.66
N ASP A 27 -22.31 -13.58 28.58
CA ASP A 27 -21.35 -12.48 28.41
C ASP A 27 -19.93 -13.02 28.17
N SER A 28 -19.50 -14.00 28.98
CA SER A 28 -18.20 -14.67 28.78
C SER A 28 -18.11 -15.39 27.43
N ALA A 29 -19.20 -16.00 26.95
CA ALA A 29 -19.21 -16.68 25.66
C ALA A 29 -19.08 -15.70 24.50
N LEU A 30 -19.79 -14.56 24.57
CA LEU A 30 -19.70 -13.50 23.57
C LEU A 30 -18.30 -12.88 23.54
N GLN A 31 -17.69 -12.65 24.70
CA GLN A 31 -16.33 -12.14 24.77
C GLN A 31 -15.32 -13.12 24.15
N ALA A 32 -15.45 -14.42 24.44
CA ALA A 32 -14.60 -15.45 23.84
C ALA A 32 -14.75 -15.50 22.31
N GLU A 33 -15.97 -15.35 21.79
CA GLU A 33 -16.24 -15.30 20.35
C GLU A 33 -15.63 -14.05 19.70
N ALA A 34 -15.76 -12.88 20.34
CA ALA A 34 -15.16 -11.64 19.87
C ALA A 34 -13.63 -11.73 19.83
N ASP A 35 -13.02 -12.32 20.85
CA ASP A 35 -11.58 -12.51 20.96
C ASP A 35 -11.05 -13.49 19.89
N ALA A 36 -11.78 -14.58 19.65
CA ALA A 36 -11.46 -15.53 18.59
C ALA A 36 -11.57 -14.89 17.20
N SER A 37 -12.63 -14.10 16.97
CA SER A 37 -12.85 -13.39 15.70
C SER A 37 -11.76 -12.36 15.44
N ARG A 38 -11.42 -11.55 16.46
CA ARG A 38 -10.31 -10.60 16.40
C ARG A 38 -8.99 -11.30 16.09
N SER A 39 -8.68 -12.39 16.78
CA SER A 39 -7.45 -13.15 16.54
C SER A 39 -7.38 -13.69 15.11
N ARG A 40 -8.50 -14.18 14.56
CA ARG A 40 -8.58 -14.63 13.17
C ARG A 40 -8.31 -13.49 12.19
N LEU A 41 -8.94 -12.33 12.37
CA LEU A 41 -8.75 -11.16 11.50
C LEU A 41 -7.30 -10.67 11.52
N TRP A 42 -6.65 -10.66 12.69
CA TRP A 42 -5.23 -10.32 12.79
C TRP A 42 -4.33 -11.32 12.08
N ALA A 43 -4.59 -12.62 12.22
CA ALA A 43 -3.83 -13.66 11.52
C ALA A 43 -3.97 -13.53 9.99
N GLU A 44 -5.19 -13.31 9.49
CA GLU A 44 -5.41 -13.08 8.06
C GLU A 44 -4.73 -11.80 7.55
N THR A 45 -4.71 -10.74 8.36
CA THR A 45 -4.06 -9.48 8.00
C THR A 45 -2.55 -9.65 7.92
N ALA A 46 -1.95 -10.34 8.91
CA ALA A 46 -0.52 -10.65 8.91
C ALA A 46 -0.11 -11.51 7.70
N GLU A 47 -0.93 -12.47 7.32
CA GLU A 47 -0.67 -13.30 6.13
C GLU A 47 -0.76 -12.49 4.83
N ARG A 48 -1.74 -11.57 4.73
CA ARG A 48 -1.83 -10.66 3.57
C ARG A 48 -0.63 -9.72 3.49
N GLU A 49 -0.19 -9.18 4.61
CA GLU A 49 1.01 -8.34 4.66
C GLU A 49 2.26 -9.13 4.21
N ARG A 50 2.41 -10.37 4.67
CA ARG A 50 3.49 -11.27 4.24
C ARG A 50 3.48 -11.49 2.72
N LEU A 51 2.31 -11.82 2.16
CA LEU A 51 2.16 -12.03 0.71
C LEU A 51 2.40 -10.76 -0.09
N LEU A 52 2.00 -9.60 0.41
CA LEU A 52 2.28 -8.31 -0.21
C LEU A 52 3.78 -8.01 -0.21
N ALA A 53 4.47 -8.21 0.92
CA ALA A 53 5.91 -8.01 1.00
C ALA A 53 6.67 -8.96 0.06
N GLU A 54 6.24 -10.21 -0.06
CA GLU A 54 6.80 -11.18 -1.01
C GLU A 54 6.60 -10.74 -2.47
N ALA A 55 5.38 -10.31 -2.81
CA ALA A 55 5.07 -9.82 -4.16
C ALA A 55 5.87 -8.55 -4.51
N VAL A 56 5.99 -7.60 -3.57
CA VAL A 56 6.80 -6.40 -3.75
C VAL A 56 8.27 -6.75 -3.92
N GLY A 57 8.82 -7.61 -3.07
CA GLY A 57 10.21 -8.04 -3.18
C GLY A 57 10.51 -8.81 -4.48
N ALA A 58 9.57 -9.65 -4.94
CA ALA A 58 9.70 -10.34 -6.22
C ALA A 58 9.64 -9.37 -7.42
N GLU A 59 8.75 -8.37 -7.39
CA GLU A 59 8.68 -7.34 -8.42
C GLU A 59 9.91 -6.42 -8.40
N GLU A 60 10.41 -6.03 -7.22
CA GLU A 60 11.66 -5.27 -7.09
C GLU A 60 12.86 -6.06 -7.61
N ALA A 61 12.94 -7.36 -7.33
CA ALA A 61 14.01 -8.23 -7.84
C ALA A 61 13.91 -8.50 -9.35
N ARG A 62 12.70 -8.49 -9.92
CA ARG A 62 12.45 -8.68 -11.36
C ARG A 62 12.66 -7.39 -12.14
N ARG A 63 12.44 -6.24 -11.52
CA ARG A 63 12.60 -4.94 -12.14
C ARG A 63 14.08 -4.60 -12.17
N GLU A 64 14.67 -4.66 -13.36
CA GLU A 64 15.96 -3.99 -13.62
C GLU A 64 15.86 -2.56 -13.09
N SER A 65 16.84 -2.15 -12.29
CA SER A 65 16.84 -0.80 -11.74
C SER A 65 16.79 0.20 -12.89
N ILE A 66 16.12 1.35 -12.69
CA ILE A 66 16.11 2.41 -13.71
C ILE A 66 17.56 2.77 -14.09
N GLU A 67 18.48 2.69 -13.13
CA GLU A 67 19.91 2.84 -13.35
C GLU A 67 20.46 1.79 -14.33
N GLU A 68 20.24 0.49 -14.10
CA GLU A 68 20.64 -0.59 -15.01
C GLU A 68 20.02 -0.44 -16.41
N LEU A 69 18.72 -0.13 -16.51
CA LEU A 69 18.05 0.12 -17.79
C LEU A 69 18.66 1.33 -18.51
N THR A 70 18.96 2.42 -17.80
CA THR A 70 19.59 3.61 -18.37
C THR A 70 21.04 3.34 -18.79
N MET A 71 21.77 2.48 -18.08
CA MET A 71 23.13 2.06 -18.46
C MET A 71 23.12 1.12 -19.67
N GLN A 72 22.21 0.14 -19.70
CA GLN A 72 22.11 -0.85 -20.77
C GLN A 72 21.60 -0.24 -22.07
N HIS A 73 20.53 0.55 -22.01
CA HIS A 73 19.93 1.15 -23.20
C HIS A 73 20.50 2.52 -23.54
N ARG A 74 21.31 3.12 -22.65
CA ARG A 74 21.84 4.48 -22.79
C ARG A 74 20.75 5.52 -23.07
N VAL A 75 19.59 5.35 -22.45
CA VAL A 75 18.46 6.26 -22.58
C VAL A 75 18.14 6.87 -21.22
N VAL A 76 17.99 8.19 -21.16
CA VAL A 76 17.63 8.93 -19.93
C VAL A 76 16.37 9.75 -20.18
N PHE A 77 15.40 9.70 -19.26
CA PHE A 77 14.27 10.62 -19.27
C PHE A 77 14.62 11.91 -18.54
N VAL A 78 14.39 13.05 -19.18
CA VAL A 78 14.62 14.38 -18.58
C VAL A 78 13.36 15.24 -18.66
N LEU A 79 13.12 16.00 -17.59
CA LEU A 79 12.14 17.07 -17.54
C LEU A 79 12.89 18.39 -17.65
N HIS A 80 12.51 19.21 -18.62
CA HIS A 80 13.18 20.48 -18.91
C HIS A 80 12.18 21.56 -19.28
N ARG A 81 12.60 22.82 -19.23
CA ARG A 81 11.79 23.92 -19.75
C ARG A 81 11.64 23.78 -21.27
N GLU A 82 10.51 24.24 -21.78
CA GLU A 82 10.20 24.23 -23.21
C GLU A 82 11.27 24.96 -24.05
N GLU A 83 11.82 26.05 -23.51
CA GLU A 83 12.90 26.83 -24.15
C GLU A 83 14.17 26.00 -24.43
N VAL A 84 14.39 24.91 -23.69
CA VAL A 84 15.61 24.09 -23.77
C VAL A 84 15.48 22.99 -24.84
N VAL A 85 14.28 22.76 -25.40
CA VAL A 85 14.06 21.71 -26.43
C VAL A 85 14.99 21.90 -27.62
N GLY A 86 15.04 23.11 -28.20
CA GLY A 86 15.84 23.37 -29.40
C GLY A 86 17.33 23.15 -29.17
N THR A 87 17.84 23.55 -27.99
CA THR A 87 19.23 23.30 -27.61
C THR A 87 19.55 21.81 -27.51
N LEU A 88 18.63 20.99 -26.97
CA LEU A 88 18.82 19.54 -26.89
C LEU A 88 18.81 18.89 -28.29
N GLU A 89 17.95 19.37 -29.20
CA GLU A 89 17.91 18.92 -30.60
C GLU A 89 19.21 19.30 -31.35
N ASP A 90 19.71 20.51 -31.15
CA ASP A 90 20.98 20.97 -31.73
C ASP A 90 22.17 20.12 -31.24
N PHE A 91 22.21 19.80 -29.95
CA PHE A 91 23.22 18.87 -29.39
C PHE A 91 23.12 17.48 -30.00
N ALA A 92 21.90 16.99 -30.28
CA ALA A 92 21.72 15.69 -30.92
C ALA A 92 22.24 15.68 -32.37
N LEU A 93 22.02 16.78 -33.11
CA LEU A 93 22.52 16.94 -34.48
C LEU A 93 24.06 17.05 -34.54
N GLN A 94 24.69 17.56 -33.48
CA GLN A 94 26.14 17.72 -33.40
C GLN A 94 26.89 16.43 -33.05
N GLY A 95 26.18 15.38 -32.61
CA GLY A 95 26.76 14.05 -32.39
C GLY A 95 27.71 13.95 -31.19
N ASP A 96 27.77 14.98 -30.34
CA ASP A 96 28.77 15.08 -29.25
C ASP A 96 28.58 14.06 -28.11
N ARG A 97 27.48 13.29 -28.13
CA ARG A 97 27.16 12.10 -27.31
C ARG A 97 25.68 11.74 -27.36
N LEU A 98 24.83 12.71 -27.71
CA LEU A 98 23.37 12.58 -27.81
C LEU A 98 22.99 12.22 -29.25
N VAL A 99 22.29 11.11 -29.44
CA VAL A 99 21.86 10.56 -30.74
C VAL A 99 20.49 11.07 -31.13
N SER A 100 19.56 11.11 -30.16
CA SER A 100 18.20 11.57 -30.42
C SER A 100 17.48 12.06 -29.18
N VAL A 101 16.54 12.97 -29.40
CA VAL A 101 15.59 13.46 -28.40
C VAL A 101 14.20 13.02 -28.82
N VAL A 102 13.54 12.20 -28.02
CA VAL A 102 12.17 11.75 -28.29
C VAL A 102 11.21 12.46 -27.32
N PRO A 103 10.40 13.42 -27.78
CA PRO A 103 9.43 14.08 -26.92
C PRO A 103 8.37 13.08 -26.45
N ARG A 104 7.95 13.18 -25.19
CA ARG A 104 6.89 12.32 -24.65
C ARG A 104 5.58 12.55 -25.42
N ARG A 105 5.10 11.54 -26.14
CA ARG A 105 3.75 11.57 -26.75
C ARG A 105 2.67 11.37 -25.67
N GLY A 106 1.70 12.29 -25.61
CA GLY A 106 0.44 12.09 -24.89
C GLY A 106 0.46 12.23 -23.37
N GLY A 107 1.45 12.91 -22.78
CA GLY A 107 1.41 13.29 -21.37
C GLY A 107 0.74 14.65 -21.20
N GLU A 108 -0.31 14.69 -20.38
CA GLU A 108 -0.86 15.92 -19.79
C GLU A 108 0.28 16.88 -19.44
N THR A 109 0.23 18.11 -19.96
CA THR A 109 1.26 19.15 -19.76
C THR A 109 1.67 19.15 -18.30
N ILE A 110 2.89 18.72 -18.02
CA ILE A 110 3.45 18.66 -16.66
C ILE A 110 3.73 20.11 -16.27
N SER A 111 2.67 20.85 -15.93
CA SER A 111 2.69 22.30 -15.71
C SER A 111 3.03 23.14 -16.98
N GLU A 112 2.52 24.38 -17.06
CA GLU A 112 2.84 25.30 -18.15
C GLU A 112 4.36 25.49 -18.28
N GLY A 113 4.89 25.24 -19.49
CA GLY A 113 6.29 25.50 -19.84
C GLY A 113 7.30 24.39 -19.52
N LEU A 114 6.87 23.22 -19.00
CA LEU A 114 7.74 22.06 -18.80
C LEU A 114 7.46 20.97 -19.86
N LYS A 115 8.53 20.41 -20.44
CA LYS A 115 8.48 19.29 -21.40
C LYS A 115 9.30 18.11 -20.90
N GLY A 116 8.81 16.91 -21.20
CA GLY A 116 9.51 15.66 -20.92
C GLY A 116 10.03 15.04 -22.21
N SER A 117 11.30 14.66 -22.22
CA SER A 117 11.98 14.08 -23.38
C SER A 117 12.85 12.90 -22.97
N TRP A 118 12.96 11.91 -23.86
CA TRP A 118 13.94 10.84 -23.76
C TRP A 118 15.20 11.21 -24.55
N LEU A 119 16.35 11.15 -23.90
CA LEU A 119 17.67 11.37 -24.49
C LEU A 119 18.32 10.01 -24.75
N VAL A 120 18.72 9.73 -25.99
CA VAL A 120 19.43 8.50 -26.37
C VAL A 120 20.89 8.84 -26.61
N PHE A 121 21.84 8.13 -25.99
CA PHE A 121 23.27 8.42 -26.10
C PHE A 121 24.04 7.35 -26.89
N GLU A 122 25.16 7.72 -27.50
CA GLU A 122 26.03 6.79 -28.24
C GLU A 122 26.71 5.77 -27.32
N SER A 123 27.03 4.61 -27.90
CA SER A 123 27.89 3.59 -27.30
C SER A 123 29.35 4.05 -27.31
N SER A 124 29.98 4.11 -26.14
CA SER A 124 31.40 4.38 -25.98
C SER A 124 32.12 3.05 -26.15
N GLU A 125 32.70 2.83 -27.32
CA GLU A 125 33.78 1.85 -27.49
C GLU A 125 35.11 2.42 -26.99
#